data_AF-A0A8J5QGR7-F1
#
_entry.id   AF-A0A8J5QGR7-F1
#
_cell.length_a   1.000
_cell.length_b   1.000
_cell.length_c   1.000
_cell.angle_alpha   90.00
_cell.angle_beta   90.00
_cell.angle_gamma   90.00
#
_symmetry.space_group_name_H-M   'P 1'
#
loop_
_entity.id
_entity.type
_entity.pdbx_description
1 polymer ?
#
loop_
_entity_poly.entity_id
_entity_poly.type
_entity_poly.pdbx_seq_one_letter_code
_entity_poly.pdbx_strand_id
1 'polypeptide(L)'
;MIRTSIRRISNKAIPYEPVPKNKYNQVRSQFNFKPDPTPGLVHNPPAAIVNPSMQIPKMFLPANDPRRNLETKRGFSKEIIDLMPIVDEAKFVPRAPYTQETAEQIRELRDSDPDNWTLHKLARRFKLNISSIGTIIGKQRTSVRNPVKEMSARSFEKARREKLWHTNQY
;
A
#
# COMPACT_ATOMS: atom_id res chain seq x y z
N MET A 1 -11.91 -44.16 -3.16
CA MET A 1 -10.59 -43.52 -2.88
C MET A 1 -10.05 -42.90 -4.15
N ILE A 2 -10.19 -41.57 -4.33
CA ILE A 2 -9.68 -40.86 -5.50
C ILE A 2 -8.23 -40.44 -5.19
N ARG A 3 -7.25 -41.10 -5.80
CA ARG A 3 -5.84 -40.69 -5.72
C ARG A 3 -5.65 -39.45 -6.59
N THR A 4 -5.56 -38.28 -5.97
CA THR A 4 -5.14 -37.05 -6.65
C THR A 4 -3.63 -37.12 -6.88
N SER A 5 -3.22 -37.63 -8.05
CA SER A 5 -1.81 -37.55 -8.48
C SER A 5 -1.48 -36.10 -8.82
N ILE A 6 -1.10 -35.32 -7.81
CA ILE A 6 -0.54 -33.98 -8.02
C ILE A 6 0.85 -34.20 -8.62
N ARG A 7 0.94 -34.15 -9.96
CA ARG A 7 2.24 -34.13 -10.64
C ARG A 7 2.97 -32.88 -10.16
N ARG A 8 4.13 -33.06 -9.53
CA ARG A 8 5.05 -31.96 -9.22
C ARG A 8 5.58 -31.42 -10.56
N ILE A 9 4.92 -30.41 -11.11
CA ILE A 9 5.40 -29.71 -12.31
C ILE A 9 6.59 -28.85 -11.85
N SER A 10 7.81 -29.18 -12.28
CA SER A 10 8.98 -28.34 -12.02
C SER A 10 8.96 -27.13 -12.96
N ASN A 11 8.99 -25.91 -12.41
CA ASN A 11 9.00 -24.67 -13.21
C ASN A 11 10.27 -24.49 -14.06
N LYS A 12 11.33 -25.29 -13.83
CA LYS A 12 12.56 -25.28 -14.65
C LYS A 12 12.35 -25.76 -16.10
N ALA A 13 11.27 -26.49 -16.37
CA ALA A 13 11.00 -27.06 -17.69
C ALA A 13 10.10 -26.17 -18.58
N ILE A 14 9.46 -25.14 -18.02
CA ILE A 14 8.52 -24.29 -18.76
C ILE A 14 9.30 -23.13 -19.38
N PRO A 15 9.30 -22.96 -20.72
CA PRO A 15 9.95 -21.82 -21.36
C PRO A 15 9.34 -20.50 -20.89
N TYR A 16 10.20 -19.50 -20.67
CA TYR A 16 9.83 -18.17 -20.24
C TYR A 16 9.78 -17.21 -21.44
N GLU A 17 8.60 -16.66 -21.72
CA GLU A 17 8.41 -15.72 -22.84
C GLU A 17 7.70 -14.45 -22.34
N PRO A 18 8.43 -13.35 -22.04
CA PRO A 18 7.83 -12.15 -21.44
C PRO A 18 6.94 -11.38 -22.42
N VAL A 19 7.19 -11.54 -23.72
CA VAL A 19 6.37 -11.00 -24.80
C VAL A 19 6.17 -12.13 -25.80
N PRO A 20 4.93 -12.44 -26.21
CA PRO A 20 4.69 -13.48 -27.18
C PRO A 20 5.31 -13.10 -28.54
N LYS A 21 5.80 -14.09 -29.28
CA LYS A 21 6.50 -13.85 -30.54
C LYS A 21 5.54 -13.29 -31.58
N ASN A 22 5.87 -12.14 -32.16
CA ASN A 22 5.16 -11.60 -33.31
C ASN A 22 5.67 -12.29 -34.59
N LYS A 23 4.76 -12.63 -35.51
CA LYS A 23 5.07 -13.11 -36.86
C LYS A 23 5.88 -12.08 -37.67
N TYR A 24 5.65 -10.80 -37.39
CA TYR A 24 6.39 -9.68 -37.98
C TYR A 24 7.56 -9.24 -37.09
N ASN A 25 8.25 -8.15 -37.48
CA ASN A 25 9.33 -7.58 -36.69
C ASN A 25 8.82 -7.02 -35.35
N GLN A 26 9.26 -7.59 -34.23
CA GLN A 26 8.76 -7.24 -32.89
C GLN A 26 8.95 -5.76 -32.52
N VAL A 27 10.02 -5.11 -32.99
CA VAL A 27 10.33 -3.71 -32.67
C VAL A 27 9.53 -2.76 -33.56
N ARG A 28 9.49 -3.03 -34.86
CA ARG A 28 8.86 -2.14 -35.85
C ARG A 28 7.34 -2.27 -35.94
N SER A 29 6.80 -3.43 -35.58
CA SER A 29 5.37 -3.75 -35.69
C SER A 29 4.76 -4.12 -34.33
N GLN A 30 5.05 -3.33 -33.30
CA GLN A 30 4.46 -3.51 -31.96
C GLN A 30 2.92 -3.40 -31.99
N PHE A 31 2.38 -2.43 -32.72
CA PHE A 31 0.93 -2.23 -32.83
C PHE A 31 0.25 -3.24 -33.78
N ASN A 32 0.97 -3.73 -34.80
CA ASN A 32 0.48 -4.78 -35.69
C ASN A 32 0.94 -6.15 -35.17
N PHE A 33 0.37 -6.56 -34.05
CA PHE A 33 0.71 -7.81 -33.40
C PHE A 33 -0.05 -8.98 -34.03
N LYS A 34 0.68 -9.92 -34.65
CA LYS A 34 0.15 -11.21 -35.08
C LYS A 34 0.92 -12.32 -34.37
N PRO A 35 0.35 -12.97 -33.34
CA PRO A 35 1.08 -13.95 -32.55
C PRO A 35 1.48 -15.16 -33.39
N ASP A 36 2.71 -15.62 -33.20
CA ASP A 36 3.21 -16.90 -33.68
C ASP A 36 3.19 -17.89 -32.51
N PRO A 37 2.30 -18.91 -32.52
CA PRO A 37 2.07 -19.77 -31.37
C PRO A 37 3.28 -20.66 -31.09
N THR A 38 3.78 -20.59 -29.86
CA THR A 38 4.84 -21.47 -29.37
C THR A 38 4.23 -22.78 -28.87
N PRO A 39 4.73 -23.95 -29.31
CA PRO A 39 4.12 -25.23 -28.97
C PRO A 39 4.33 -25.58 -27.49
N GLY A 40 3.27 -26.04 -26.84
CA GLY A 40 3.30 -26.50 -25.45
C GLY A 40 2.90 -25.44 -24.42
N LEU A 41 3.24 -25.70 -23.15
CA LEU A 41 2.97 -24.77 -22.05
C LEU A 41 4.11 -23.76 -21.96
N VAL A 42 3.78 -22.47 -21.97
CA VAL A 42 4.74 -21.36 -21.86
C VAL A 42 4.36 -20.47 -20.70
N HIS A 43 5.36 -20.01 -19.93
CA HIS A 43 5.15 -19.02 -18.89
C HIS A 43 5.34 -17.61 -19.48
N ASN A 44 4.21 -16.97 -19.77
CA ASN A 44 4.13 -15.61 -20.28
C ASN A 44 3.56 -14.68 -19.19
N PRO A 45 4.41 -14.04 -18.36
CA PRO A 45 3.91 -13.10 -17.38
C PRO A 45 3.36 -11.85 -18.09
N PRO A 46 2.16 -11.36 -17.68
CA PRO A 46 1.59 -10.17 -18.29
C PRO A 46 2.48 -8.95 -18.06
N ALA A 47 2.75 -8.18 -19.12
CA ALA A 47 3.44 -6.89 -19.05
C ALA A 47 2.50 -5.74 -18.62
N ALA A 48 1.70 -5.99 -17.58
CA ALA A 48 0.71 -5.05 -17.06
C ALA A 48 0.77 -5.00 -15.54
N ILE A 49 0.32 -3.88 -14.97
CA ILE A 49 0.10 -3.77 -13.53
C ILE A 49 -0.96 -4.80 -13.15
N VAL A 50 -0.60 -5.69 -12.23
CA VAL A 50 -1.50 -6.75 -11.82
C VAL A 50 -2.43 -6.23 -10.72
N ASN A 51 -3.73 -6.39 -10.91
CA ASN A 51 -4.70 -6.14 -9.84
C ASN A 51 -4.43 -7.12 -8.67
N PRO A 52 -4.33 -6.64 -7.42
CA PRO A 52 -4.14 -7.50 -6.24
C PRO A 52 -5.16 -8.64 -6.12
N SER A 53 -6.39 -8.46 -6.61
CA SER A 53 -7.42 -9.50 -6.63
C SER A 53 -7.08 -10.68 -7.57
N MET A 54 -6.29 -10.44 -8.62
CA MET A 54 -5.87 -11.48 -9.57
C MET A 54 -4.64 -12.26 -9.09
N GLN A 55 -3.72 -11.59 -8.39
CA GLN A 55 -2.51 -12.22 -7.87
C GLN A 55 -2.25 -11.78 -6.44
N ILE A 56 -2.60 -12.67 -5.51
CA ILE A 56 -2.46 -12.45 -4.08
C ILE A 56 -1.02 -12.79 -3.67
N PRO A 57 -0.28 -11.86 -3.01
CA PRO A 57 1.02 -12.15 -2.44
C PRO A 57 0.95 -13.30 -1.43
N LYS A 58 2.00 -14.13 -1.36
CA LYS A 58 2.05 -15.31 -0.48
C LYS A 58 1.76 -15.01 1.00
N MET A 59 2.12 -13.82 1.47
CA MET A 59 1.89 -13.36 2.85
C MET A 59 0.40 -13.28 3.20
N PHE A 60 -0.46 -12.98 2.23
CA PHE A 60 -1.91 -12.89 2.41
C PHE A 60 -2.64 -14.21 2.15
N LEU A 61 -1.93 -15.26 1.73
CA LEU A 61 -2.53 -16.59 1.55
C LEU A 61 -2.63 -17.32 2.90
N PRO A 62 -3.73 -18.05 3.17
CA PRO A 62 -3.86 -18.91 4.35
C PRO A 62 -2.73 -19.95 4.42
N ALA A 63 -2.33 -20.36 5.63
CA ALA A 63 -1.20 -21.27 5.84
C ALA A 63 -1.33 -22.60 5.06
N ASN A 64 -2.54 -23.14 4.94
CA ASN A 64 -2.83 -24.41 4.28
C ASN A 64 -3.10 -24.29 2.76
N ASP A 65 -2.95 -23.10 2.17
CA ASP A 65 -3.22 -22.91 0.74
C ASP A 65 -2.08 -23.53 -0.10
N PRO A 66 -2.36 -24.49 -1.00
CA PRO A 66 -1.33 -25.13 -1.83
C PRO A 66 -0.57 -24.15 -2.73
N ARG A 67 -1.17 -22.97 -3.03
CA ARG A 67 -0.53 -21.91 -3.83
C ARG A 67 0.67 -21.29 -3.14
N ARG A 68 0.82 -21.41 -1.82
CA ARG A 68 2.02 -20.93 -1.09
C ARG A 68 3.29 -21.66 -1.52
N ASN A 69 3.15 -22.95 -1.84
CA ASN A 69 4.26 -23.83 -2.21
C ASN A 69 4.62 -23.75 -3.70
N LEU A 70 3.83 -23.07 -4.52
CA LEU A 70 4.18 -22.83 -5.92
C LEU A 70 5.38 -21.88 -6.00
N GLU A 71 6.43 -22.28 -6.72
CA GLU A 71 7.61 -21.46 -7.01
C GLU A 71 7.28 -20.38 -8.05
N THR A 72 6.38 -19.46 -7.72
CA THR A 72 6.24 -18.24 -8.50
C THR A 72 7.43 -17.36 -8.17
N LYS A 73 8.23 -16.96 -9.17
CA LYS A 73 9.43 -16.09 -9.07
C LYS A 73 9.10 -14.64 -8.63
N ARG A 74 8.16 -14.46 -7.70
CA ARG A 74 7.59 -13.17 -7.27
C ARG A 74 7.87 -12.85 -5.80
N GLY A 75 8.86 -13.52 -5.20
CA GLY A 75 9.45 -13.04 -3.96
C GLY A 75 10.44 -11.92 -4.29
N PHE A 76 10.47 -10.87 -3.49
CA PHE A 76 11.55 -9.89 -3.57
C PHE A 76 12.83 -10.58 -3.08
N SER A 77 13.83 -10.72 -3.95
CA SER A 77 15.17 -11.11 -3.52
C SER A 77 15.74 -10.00 -2.65
N LYS A 78 16.68 -10.32 -1.75
CA LYS A 78 17.38 -9.30 -0.95
C LYS A 78 17.98 -8.21 -1.84
N GLU A 79 18.59 -8.61 -2.95
CA GLU A 79 19.12 -7.70 -3.97
C GLU A 79 18.08 -6.72 -4.52
N ILE A 80 16.84 -7.19 -4.77
CA ILE A 80 15.76 -6.30 -5.22
C ILE A 80 15.35 -5.35 -4.11
N ILE A 81 15.24 -5.83 -2.88
CA ILE A 81 14.86 -5.01 -1.71
C ILE A 81 15.87 -3.88 -1.50
N ASP A 82 17.16 -4.17 -1.63
CA ASP A 82 18.24 -3.20 -1.48
C ASP A 82 18.21 -2.10 -2.55
N LEU A 83 17.59 -2.37 -3.72
CA LEU A 83 17.40 -1.40 -4.79
C LEU A 83 16.08 -0.60 -4.68
N MET A 84 15.18 -0.94 -3.75
CA MET A 84 13.90 -0.24 -3.62
C MET A 84 14.11 1.15 -3.02
N PRO A 85 13.49 2.21 -3.58
CA PRO A 85 13.57 3.53 -2.99
C PRO A 85 12.84 3.57 -1.64
N ILE A 86 13.45 4.19 -0.65
CA ILE A 86 12.83 4.43 0.66
C ILE A 86 11.80 5.55 0.46
N VAL A 87 10.51 5.21 0.47
CA VAL A 87 9.41 6.19 0.35
C VAL A 87 9.17 6.90 1.68
N ASP A 88 9.11 6.12 2.76
CA ASP A 88 9.01 6.61 4.13
C ASP A 88 10.03 5.87 5.00
N GLU A 89 10.89 6.64 5.67
CA GLU A 89 11.73 6.09 6.72
C GLU A 89 10.85 5.69 7.90
N ALA A 90 10.79 4.39 8.20
CA ALA A 90 10.16 3.89 9.41
C ALA A 90 10.98 4.34 10.63
N LYS A 91 10.76 5.58 11.07
CA LYS A 91 11.28 6.08 12.34
C LYS A 91 10.52 5.35 13.44
N PHE A 92 11.11 4.29 13.97
CA PHE A 92 10.64 3.67 15.20
C PHE A 92 10.81 4.71 16.32
N VAL A 93 9.79 5.54 16.51
CA VAL A 93 9.68 6.37 17.70
C VAL A 93 9.12 5.44 18.77
N PRO A 94 9.93 5.01 19.76
CA PRO A 94 9.39 4.23 20.87
C PRO A 94 8.21 5.01 21.44
N ARG A 95 7.05 4.35 21.58
CA ARG A 95 5.88 4.99 22.20
C ARG A 95 6.33 5.46 23.57
N ALA A 96 6.38 6.77 23.78
CA ALA A 96 6.52 7.30 25.13
C ALA A 96 5.33 6.76 25.93
N PRO A 97 5.55 5.98 27.00
CA PRO A 97 4.46 5.55 27.85
C PRO A 97 3.95 6.79 28.58
N TYR A 98 2.88 7.40 28.08
CA TYR A 98 2.18 8.43 28.83
C TYR A 98 1.24 7.72 29.80
N THR A 99 1.33 8.06 31.09
CA THR A 99 0.44 7.54 32.13
C THR A 99 -0.93 8.21 32.06
N GLN A 100 -1.93 7.60 32.67
CA GLN A 100 -3.28 8.16 32.74
C GLN A 100 -3.28 9.59 33.31
N GLU A 101 -2.46 9.85 34.33
CA GLU A 101 -2.29 11.17 34.95
C GLU A 101 -1.85 12.23 33.93
N THR A 102 -0.89 11.91 33.06
CA THR A 102 -0.44 12.85 32.03
C THR A 102 -1.54 13.13 31.01
N ALA A 103 -2.38 12.14 30.69
CA ALA A 103 -3.51 12.32 29.80
C ALA A 103 -4.64 13.17 30.43
N GLU A 104 -4.83 13.08 31.74
CA GLU A 104 -5.75 13.95 32.50
C GLU A 104 -5.24 15.38 32.54
N GLN A 105 -3.96 15.60 32.86
CA GLN A 105 -3.34 16.93 32.82
C GLN A 105 -3.42 17.58 31.44
N ILE A 106 -3.19 16.82 30.37
CA ILE A 106 -3.32 17.31 28.99
C ILE A 106 -4.76 17.77 28.72
N ARG A 107 -5.76 17.03 29.21
CA ARG A 107 -7.18 17.39 29.06
C ARG A 107 -7.50 18.64 29.86
N GLU A 108 -7.12 18.71 31.13
CA GLU A 108 -7.33 19.87 32.00
C GLU A 108 -6.72 21.15 31.41
N LEU A 109 -5.46 21.10 30.96
CA LEU A 109 -4.79 22.25 30.35
C LEU A 109 -5.48 22.70 29.06
N ARG A 110 -6.01 21.75 28.29
CA ARG A 110 -6.71 22.07 27.05
C ARG A 110 -8.10 22.65 27.32
N ASP A 111 -8.79 22.14 28.33
CA ASP A 111 -10.12 22.58 28.76
C ASP A 111 -10.06 23.97 29.42
N SER A 112 -8.95 24.31 30.09
CA SER A 112 -8.78 25.62 30.69
C SER A 112 -8.65 26.74 29.65
N ASP A 113 -7.68 26.63 28.73
CA ASP A 113 -7.41 27.66 27.71
C ASP A 113 -7.02 27.04 26.35
N PRO A 114 -7.98 26.76 25.46
CA PRO A 114 -7.70 26.12 24.18
C PRO A 114 -6.86 27.00 23.23
N ASP A 115 -6.94 28.32 23.33
CA ASP A 115 -6.17 29.19 22.43
C ASP A 115 -4.69 29.25 22.82
N ASN A 116 -4.40 29.24 24.13
CA ASN A 116 -3.03 29.27 24.64
C ASN A 116 -2.38 27.87 24.60
N TRP A 117 -3.13 26.83 24.96
CA TRP A 117 -2.66 25.44 24.97
C TRP A 117 -2.94 24.73 23.65
N THR A 118 -2.25 25.17 22.60
CA THR A 118 -2.30 24.52 21.27
C THR A 118 -1.68 23.12 21.30
N LEU A 119 -2.09 22.27 20.35
CA LEU A 119 -1.58 20.89 20.21
C LEU A 119 -0.04 20.85 20.14
N HIS A 120 0.58 21.80 19.44
CA HIS A 120 2.04 21.89 19.34
C HIS A 120 2.71 22.24 20.67
N LYS A 121 2.10 23.11 21.48
CA LYS A 121 2.63 23.50 22.80
C LYS A 121 2.56 22.34 23.78
N LEU A 122 1.44 21.61 23.79
CA LEU A 122 1.26 20.40 24.60
C LEU A 122 2.23 19.29 24.17
N ALA A 123 2.36 19.05 22.86
CA ALA A 123 3.32 18.09 22.31
C ALA A 123 4.76 18.37 22.77
N ARG A 124 5.18 19.64 22.76
CA ARG A 124 6.51 20.06 23.26
C ARG A 124 6.66 19.88 24.76
N ARG A 125 5.64 20.26 25.55
CA ARG A 125 5.66 20.16 27.02
C ARG A 125 5.80 18.72 27.50
N PHE A 126 5.01 17.82 26.92
CA PHE A 126 4.98 16.41 27.32
C PHE A 126 5.92 15.51 26.48
N LYS A 127 6.66 16.09 25.52
CA LYS A 127 7.53 15.37 24.58
C LYS A 127 6.79 14.24 23.84
N LEU A 128 5.55 14.51 23.42
CA LEU A 128 4.68 13.58 22.71
C LEU A 128 4.50 14.00 21.24
N ASN A 129 4.10 13.03 20.40
CA ASN A 129 3.70 13.34 19.02
C ASN A 129 2.36 14.09 19.03
N ILE A 130 2.21 15.07 18.13
CA ILE A 130 0.99 15.85 17.91
C ILE A 130 -0.21 14.92 17.67
N SER A 131 -0.01 13.84 16.90
CA SER A 131 -1.07 12.86 16.64
C SER A 131 -1.57 12.20 17.93
N SER A 132 -0.65 11.81 18.83
CA SER A 132 -0.99 11.20 20.12
C SER A 132 -1.75 12.17 21.04
N ILE A 133 -1.32 13.44 21.10
CA ILE A 133 -2.04 14.49 21.84
C ILE A 133 -3.46 14.67 21.29
N GLY A 134 -3.62 14.67 19.96
CA GLY A 134 -4.93 14.74 19.32
C GLY A 134 -5.83 13.54 19.66
N THR A 135 -5.27 12.34 19.80
CA THR A 135 -6.00 11.16 20.27
C THR A 135 -6.44 11.27 21.73
N ILE A 136 -5.57 11.78 22.61
CA ILE A 136 -5.85 11.96 24.05
C ILE A 136 -6.97 12.97 24.29
N ILE A 137 -6.91 14.11 23.60
CA ILE A 137 -7.90 15.19 23.70
C ILE A 137 -9.22 14.79 23.03
N GLY A 138 -9.16 13.95 21.98
CA GLY A 138 -10.31 13.57 21.18
C GLY A 138 -10.87 14.74 20.37
N LYS A 139 -12.06 14.54 19.77
CA LYS A 139 -12.78 15.63 19.09
C LYS A 139 -13.36 16.57 20.15
N GLN A 140 -12.58 17.52 20.64
CA GLN A 140 -13.18 18.63 21.37
C GLN A 140 -14.21 19.33 20.48
N ARG A 141 -15.39 19.56 21.03
CA ARG A 141 -16.50 20.27 20.39
C ARG A 141 -16.20 21.77 20.28
N THR A 142 -15.02 22.16 19.81
CA THR A 142 -14.80 23.56 19.43
C THR A 142 -15.64 23.82 18.19
N SER A 143 -16.88 24.23 18.47
CA SER A 143 -17.85 24.80 17.55
C SER A 143 -17.33 26.16 17.06
N VAL A 144 -16.19 26.18 16.41
CA VAL A 144 -15.93 27.23 15.45
C VAL A 144 -16.49 26.68 14.16
N ARG A 145 -17.73 27.08 13.84
CA ARG A 145 -18.25 27.04 12.48
C ARG A 145 -17.27 27.87 11.64
N ASN A 146 -16.16 27.27 11.24
CA ASN A 146 -15.34 27.86 10.20
C ASN A 146 -16.32 28.07 9.04
N PRO A 147 -16.49 29.31 8.55
CA PRO A 147 -17.33 29.52 7.38
C PRO A 147 -16.83 28.57 6.31
N VAL A 148 -17.75 27.87 5.64
CA VAL A 148 -17.43 26.94 4.56
C VAL A 148 -16.59 27.73 3.57
N LYS A 149 -15.27 27.57 3.61
CA LYS A 149 -14.39 28.23 2.67
C LYS A 149 -14.71 27.61 1.32
N GLU A 150 -15.17 28.44 0.39
CA GLU A 150 -15.32 28.02 -1.00
C GLU A 150 -13.98 27.44 -1.46
N MET A 151 -13.99 26.15 -1.79
CA MET A 151 -12.79 25.48 -2.24
C MET A 151 -12.43 26.03 -3.62
N SER A 152 -11.16 26.37 -3.82
CA SER A 152 -10.67 26.69 -5.15
C SER A 152 -10.85 25.49 -6.08
N ALA A 153 -11.05 25.72 -7.38
CA ALA A 153 -11.19 24.66 -8.37
C ALA A 153 -10.01 23.65 -8.33
N ARG A 154 -8.79 24.15 -8.07
CA ARG A 154 -7.59 23.30 -7.89
C ARG A 154 -7.70 22.38 -6.67
N SER A 155 -8.19 22.89 -5.54
CA SER A 155 -8.37 22.11 -4.32
C SER A 155 -9.45 21.05 -4.50
N PHE A 156 -10.53 21.37 -5.22
CA PHE A 156 -11.60 20.44 -5.53
C PHE A 156 -11.10 19.29 -6.41
N GLU A 157 -10.37 19.60 -7.48
CA GLU A 157 -9.75 18.60 -8.36
C GLU A 157 -8.77 17.69 -7.62
N LYS A 158 -7.95 18.24 -6.72
CA LYS A 158 -7.03 17.45 -5.89
C LYS A 158 -7.80 16.45 -5.00
N ALA A 159 -8.82 16.91 -4.28
CA ALA A 159 -9.64 16.05 -3.43
C ALA A 159 -10.37 14.97 -4.23
N ARG A 160 -10.82 15.30 -5.45
CA ARG A 160 -11.41 14.33 -6.38
C ARG A 160 -10.42 13.24 -6.77
N ARG A 161 -9.17 13.58 -7.11
CA ARG A 161 -8.14 12.60 -7.47
C ARG A 161 -7.76 11.70 -6.29
N GLU A 162 -7.63 12.27 -5.11
CA GLU A 162 -7.40 11.50 -3.88
C GLU A 162 -8.51 10.47 -3.66
N LYS A 163 -9.77 10.88 -3.84
CA LYS A 163 -10.92 9.96 -3.75
C LYS A 163 -10.85 8.85 -4.81
N LEU A 164 -10.54 9.19 -6.05
CA LEU A 164 -10.39 8.24 -7.16
C LEU A 164 -9.29 7.21 -6.89
N TRP A 165 -8.14 7.65 -6.35
CA TRP A 165 -7.06 6.75 -5.95
C TRP A 165 -7.48 5.79 -4.85
N HIS A 166 -8.22 6.24 -3.84
CA HIS A 166 -8.73 5.36 -2.79
C HIS A 166 -9.76 4.33 -3.29
N THR A 167 -10.50 4.64 -4.35
CA THR A 167 -11.47 3.71 -4.97
C THR A 167 -10.86 2.85 -6.07
N ASN A 168 -9.54 2.97 -6.34
CA ASN A 168 -8.88 2.36 -7.49
C ASN A 168 -9.58 2.68 -8.82
N GLN A 169 -10.15 3.88 -8.93
CA GLN A 169 -10.69 4.42 -10.18
C GLN A 169 -9.62 5.35 -10.76
N TYR A 170 -9.14 5.05 -11.96
CA TYR A 170 -8.10 5.81 -12.66
C TYR A 170 -8.59 6.25 -14.03
#